data_AF-A0A970JI66-F1
#
_entry.id   AF-A0A970JI66-F1
#
_cell.length_a   1.000
_cell.length_b   1.000
_cell.length_c   1.000
_cell.angle_alpha   90.00
_cell.angle_beta   90.00
_cell.angle_gamma   90.00
#
_symmetry.space_group_name_H-M   'P 1'
#
loop_
_entity.id
_entity.type
_entity.pdbx_description
1 polymer ?
#
loop_
_entity_poly.entity_id
_entity_poly.type
_entity_poly.pdbx_seq_one_letter_code
_entity_poly.pdbx_strand_id
1 'polypeptide(L)'
;MAMRRLAPARRTAEQVGTEQSLSPEDQKLLSEVLQAREEWLSAHSYFNNATDPALVDHSILLLQAAERKYMFLLNEAKARGLAVDRF
;
A
#
# COMPACT_ATOMS: atom_id res chain seq x y z
N MET A 1 40.81 -37.86 39.20
CA MET A 1 41.09 -37.24 37.87
C MET A 1 39.81 -37.29 37.03
N ALA A 2 39.68 -36.34 36.10
CA ALA A 2 38.64 -36.14 35.08
C ALA A 2 37.50 -35.16 35.43
N MET A 3 37.70 -33.91 35.00
CA MET A 3 36.71 -32.85 34.82
C MET A 3 35.69 -33.25 33.75
N ARG A 4 34.43 -32.81 33.88
CA ARG A 4 33.69 -32.34 32.70
C ARG A 4 32.72 -31.23 33.08
N ARG A 5 32.98 -30.06 32.50
CA ARG A 5 32.25 -28.81 32.68
C ARG A 5 30.81 -28.93 32.18
N LEU A 6 29.91 -28.28 32.91
CA LEU A 6 28.58 -27.86 32.46
C LEU A 6 28.72 -26.84 31.31
N ALA A 7 27.99 -27.05 30.21
CA ALA A 7 27.38 -25.99 29.39
C ALA A 7 26.45 -26.61 28.32
N PRO A 8 25.32 -25.94 28.02
CA PRO A 8 24.19 -26.53 27.32
C PRO A 8 24.37 -26.64 25.80
N ALA A 9 23.66 -27.60 25.24
CA ALA A 9 23.55 -27.83 23.81
C ALA A 9 22.63 -26.78 23.15
N ARG A 10 23.02 -26.43 21.92
CA ARG A 10 22.20 -25.87 20.84
C ARG A 10 22.01 -24.35 20.85
N ARG A 11 23.00 -23.71 20.20
CA ARG A 11 22.84 -22.68 19.16
C ARG A 11 21.40 -22.18 18.99
N THR A 12 21.14 -21.05 19.63
CA THR A 12 20.63 -19.83 19.01
C THR A 12 20.02 -19.98 17.62
N ALA A 13 18.69 -19.81 17.57
CA ALA A 13 18.02 -18.91 16.63
C ALA A 13 18.39 -19.04 15.13
N GLU A 14 18.05 -20.16 14.51
CA GLU A 14 17.85 -20.24 13.04
C GLU A 14 16.36 -20.36 12.75
N GLN A 15 15.60 -19.32 13.07
CA GLN A 15 14.35 -18.98 12.37
C GLN A 15 14.23 -17.46 12.37
N VAL A 16 15.18 -16.79 11.71
CA VAL A 16 14.92 -15.46 11.15
C VAL A 16 13.98 -15.74 9.98
N GLY A 17 12.67 -15.70 10.27
CA GLY A 17 11.69 -15.51 9.23
C GLY A 17 12.13 -14.30 8.42
N THR A 18 12.20 -14.46 7.11
CA THR A 18 12.44 -13.41 6.13
C THR A 18 11.47 -12.26 6.40
N GLU A 19 11.89 -11.29 7.22
CA GLU A 19 11.37 -9.94 7.19
C GLU A 19 11.80 -9.38 5.83
N GLN A 20 11.00 -9.64 4.81
CA GLN A 20 11.08 -8.90 3.56
C GLN A 20 10.71 -7.46 3.89
N SER A 21 11.70 -6.67 4.28
CA SER A 21 11.56 -5.23 4.40
C SER A 21 11.20 -4.69 3.02
N LEU A 22 10.07 -3.98 2.93
CA LEU A 22 9.66 -3.29 1.71
C LEU A 22 10.76 -2.34 1.28
N SER A 23 11.06 -2.27 -0.01
CA SER A 23 12.00 -1.27 -0.51
C SER A 23 11.42 0.14 -0.33
N PRO A 24 12.25 1.19 -0.23
CA PRO A 24 11.76 2.57 -0.17
C PRO A 24 10.86 2.94 -1.35
N GLU A 25 11.12 2.36 -2.53
CA GLU A 25 10.29 2.55 -3.72
C GLU A 25 8.93 1.89 -3.59
N ASP A 26 8.86 0.67 -3.05
CA ASP A 26 7.59 -0.03 -2.82
C ASP A 26 6.76 0.67 -1.75
N GLN A 27 7.41 1.19 -0.70
CA GLN A 27 6.74 1.98 0.32
C GLN A 27 6.17 3.29 -0.25
N LYS A 28 6.93 3.94 -1.13
CA LYS A 28 6.47 5.14 -1.85
C LYS A 28 5.29 4.81 -2.76
N LEU A 29 5.39 3.74 -3.57
CA LEU A 29 4.31 3.31 -4.45
C LEU A 29 3.03 3.00 -3.67
N LEU A 30 3.13 2.28 -2.54
CA LEU A 30 1.99 2.03 -1.67
C LEU A 30 1.37 3.33 -1.13
N SER A 31 2.20 4.29 -0.72
CA SER A 31 1.71 5.61 -0.30
C SER A 31 0.98 6.34 -1.42
N GLU A 32 1.50 6.29 -2.66
CA GLU A 32 0.87 6.91 -3.82
C GLU A 32 -0.46 6.24 -4.18
N VAL A 33 -0.56 4.91 -4.07
CA VAL A 33 -1.81 4.16 -4.25
C VAL A 33 -2.86 4.60 -3.23
N LEU A 34 -2.48 4.73 -1.96
CA LEU A 34 -3.38 5.18 -0.90
C LEU A 34 -3.84 6.61 -1.14
N GLN A 35 -2.92 7.51 -1.50
CA GLN A 35 -3.28 8.88 -1.82
C GLN A 35 -4.23 8.95 -3.02
N ALA A 36 -3.99 8.17 -4.07
CA ALA A 36 -4.88 8.13 -5.24
C ALA A 36 -6.28 7.58 -4.89
N ARG A 37 -6.37 6.62 -3.94
CA ARG A 37 -7.65 6.15 -3.41
C ARG A 37 -8.40 7.28 -2.68
N GLU A 38 -7.72 8.02 -1.82
CA GLU A 38 -8.32 9.15 -1.09
C GLU A 38 -8.76 10.28 -2.05
N GLU A 39 -7.96 10.57 -3.08
CA GLU A 39 -8.34 11.50 -4.15
C GLU A 39 -9.60 11.03 -4.89
N TRP A 40 -9.70 9.73 -5.18
CA TRP A 40 -10.87 9.16 -5.84
C TRP A 40 -12.13 9.21 -4.95
N LEU A 41 -12.02 8.89 -3.67
CA LEU A 41 -13.10 9.03 -2.68
C LEU A 41 -13.52 10.49 -2.50
N SER A 42 -12.56 11.41 -2.50
CA SER A 42 -12.82 12.85 -2.43
C SER A 42 -13.56 13.34 -3.67
N ALA A 43 -13.19 12.88 -4.87
CA ALA A 43 -13.89 13.19 -6.11
C ALA A 43 -15.33 12.65 -6.11
N HIS A 44 -15.55 11.44 -5.59
CA HIS A 44 -16.90 10.90 -5.36
C HIS A 44 -17.72 11.79 -4.42
N SER A 45 -17.14 12.21 -3.29
CA SER A 45 -17.79 13.13 -2.36
C SER A 45 -18.13 14.46 -3.03
N TYR A 46 -17.21 15.01 -3.82
CA TYR A 46 -17.43 16.25 -4.55
C TYR A 46 -18.57 16.14 -5.57
N PHE A 47 -18.60 15.06 -6.37
CA PHE A 47 -19.70 14.78 -7.30
C PHE A 47 -21.05 14.68 -6.58
N ASN A 48 -21.11 13.98 -5.45
CA ASN A 48 -22.35 13.80 -4.68
C ASN A 48 -22.89 15.10 -4.06
N ASN A 49 -22.02 16.09 -3.81
CA ASN A 49 -22.39 17.36 -3.22
C ASN A 49 -22.49 18.51 -4.24
N ALA A 50 -22.10 18.29 -5.50
CA ALA A 50 -22.20 19.28 -6.55
C ALA A 50 -23.66 19.48 -6.98
N THR A 51 -24.16 20.72 -6.87
CA THR A 51 -25.53 21.08 -7.26
C THR A 51 -25.58 22.00 -8.48
N ASP A 52 -24.50 22.74 -8.74
CA ASP A 52 -24.35 23.55 -9.95
C ASP A 52 -24.00 22.63 -11.14
N PRO A 53 -24.71 22.73 -12.28
CA PRO A 53 -24.47 21.88 -13.45
C PRO A 53 -23.02 21.89 -13.96
N ALA A 54 -22.35 23.05 -13.96
CA ALA A 54 -20.97 23.15 -14.41
C ALA A 54 -20.01 22.48 -13.42
N LEU A 55 -20.32 22.52 -12.12
CA LEU A 55 -19.56 21.80 -11.10
C LEU A 55 -19.81 20.29 -11.17
N VAL A 56 -21.01 19.85 -11.53
CA VAL A 56 -21.30 18.44 -11.80
C VAL A 56 -20.43 17.94 -12.95
N ASP A 57 -20.41 18.63 -14.09
CA ASP A 57 -19.57 18.26 -15.24
C ASP A 57 -18.09 18.21 -14.86
N HIS A 58 -17.60 19.21 -14.13
CA HIS A 58 -16.23 19.22 -13.62
C HIS A 58 -15.94 18.02 -12.71
N SER A 59 -16.85 17.70 -11.80
CA SER A 59 -16.68 16.58 -10.86
C SER A 59 -16.65 15.22 -11.56
N ILE A 60 -17.35 15.05 -12.69
CA ILE A 60 -17.26 13.84 -13.53
C ILE A 60 -15.86 13.68 -14.09
N LEU A 61 -15.26 14.76 -14.61
CA LEU A 61 -13.89 14.72 -15.15
C LEU A 61 -12.87 14.40 -14.06
N LEU A 62 -13.02 15.01 -12.87
CA LEU A 62 -12.17 14.71 -11.71
C LEU A 62 -12.27 13.24 -11.30
N LEU A 63 -13.49 12.71 -11.24
CA LEU A 63 -13.73 11.32 -10.87
C LEU A 63 -13.05 10.35 -11.83
N GLN A 64 -13.22 10.60 -13.13
CA GLN A 64 -12.62 9.82 -14.21
C GLN A 64 -11.09 9.88 -14.22
N ALA A 65 -10.50 11.02 -13.84
CA ALA A 65 -9.06 11.17 -13.74
C ALA A 65 -8.51 10.44 -12.51
N ALA A 66 -9.15 10.61 -11.35
CA ALA A 66 -8.74 9.98 -10.10
C ALA A 66 -8.87 8.44 -10.17
N GLU A 67 -9.96 7.92 -10.74
CA GLU A 67 -10.15 6.48 -10.98
C GLU A 67 -9.00 5.91 -11.83
N ARG A 68 -8.69 6.54 -12.97
CA ARG A 68 -7.61 6.08 -13.85
C ARG A 68 -6.25 6.09 -13.15
N LYS A 69 -5.94 7.14 -12.39
CA LYS A 69 -4.71 7.23 -11.59
C LYS A 69 -4.64 6.12 -10.56
N TYR A 70 -5.69 5.92 -9.77
CA TYR A 70 -5.75 4.87 -8.76
C TYR A 70 -5.59 3.48 -9.37
N MET A 71 -6.31 3.17 -10.45
CA MET A 71 -6.22 1.87 -11.11
C MET A 71 -4.83 1.61 -11.70
N PHE A 72 -4.19 2.62 -12.29
CA PHE A 72 -2.82 2.51 -12.79
C PHE A 72 -1.85 2.13 -11.66
N LEU A 73 -1.81 2.92 -10.58
CA LEU A 73 -0.90 2.68 -9.46
C LEU A 73 -1.20 1.36 -8.75
N LEU A 74 -2.48 1.00 -8.60
CA LEU A 74 -2.90 -0.28 -8.02
C LEU A 74 -2.39 -1.46 -8.84
N ASN A 75 -2.46 -1.37 -10.16
CA ASN A 75 -1.95 -2.41 -11.05
C ASN A 75 -0.42 -2.50 -10.98
N GLU A 76 0.29 -1.38 -10.88
CA GLU A 76 1.75 -1.38 -10.66
C GLU A 76 2.12 -2.05 -9.34
N ALA A 77 1.42 -1.73 -8.25
CA ALA A 77 1.66 -2.35 -6.94
C ALA A 77 1.41 -3.87 -6.97
N LYS A 78 0.31 -4.29 -7.61
CA LYS A 78 0.00 -5.72 -7.82
C LYS A 78 1.07 -6.43 -8.64
N ALA A 79 1.57 -5.80 -9.71
CA ALA A 79 2.63 -6.37 -10.54
C ALA A 79 3.94 -6.56 -9.78
N ARG A 80 4.18 -5.76 -8.73
CA ARG A 80 5.32 -5.90 -7.81
C ARG A 80 5.07 -6.89 -6.66
N GLY A 81 3.90 -7.54 -6.62
CA GLY A 81 3.53 -8.47 -5.55
C GLY A 81 3.19 -7.78 -4.22
N LEU A 82 2.91 -6.47 -4.25
CA LEU A 82 2.56 -5.70 -3.06
C LEU A 82 1.07 -5.90 -2.71
N ALA A 83 0.79 -6.19 -1.44
CA ALA A 83 -0.57 -6.33 -0.93
C ALA A 83 -1.15 -4.95 -0.55
N VAL A 84 -2.05 -4.43 -1.39
CA VAL A 84 -2.77 -3.17 -1.12
C VAL A 84 -4.02 -3.38 -0.26
N ASP A 85 -4.54 -4.61 -0.21
CA ASP A 85 -5.84 -4.97 0.41
C ASP A 85 -5.86 -4.93 1.95
N ARG A 86 -4.73 -4.65 2.60
CA ARG A 86 -4.59 -4.81 4.05
C ARG A 86 -4.93 -3.56 4.88
N PHE A 87 -5.60 -2.54 4.32
CA PHE A 87 -5.84 -1.25 4.98
C PHE A 87 -7.25 -0.66 4.75
#